data_AF-A0A199U996-F1
#
_entry.id   AF-A0A199U996-F1
#
_cell.length_a   1.000
_cell.length_b   1.000
_cell.length_c   1.000
_cell.angle_alpha   90.00
_cell.angle_beta   90.00
_cell.angle_gamma   90.00
#
_symmetry.space_group_name_H-M   'P 1'
#
loop_
_entity.id
_entity.type
_entity.pdbx_description
1 polymer ?
#
loop_
_entity_poly.entity_id
_entity_poly.type
_entity_poly.pdbx_seq_one_letter_code
_entity_poly.pdbx_strand_id
1 'polypeptide(L)' 'TPTAVQLTCSSSVPCKNVELSNVNLQYTGSKGPAKSICTNVKPKIIGKLIPRGC' A
#
# COMPACT_ATOMS: atom_id res chain seq x y z
N THR A 1 2.40 -11.77 -9.19
CA THR A 1 1.63 -10.65 -8.61
C THR A 1 2.53 -9.43 -8.42
N PRO A 2 2.31 -8.34 -9.17
CA PRO A 2 3.10 -7.12 -9.07
C PRO A 2 2.79 -6.33 -7.79
N THR A 3 3.82 -5.69 -7.24
CA THR A 3 3.66 -4.76 -6.10
C THR A 3 3.44 -3.36 -6.65
N ALA A 4 2.29 -2.75 -6.34
CA ALA A 4 2.00 -1.37 -6.76
C ALA A 4 2.19 -0.35 -5.63
N VAL A 5 2.06 -0.78 -4.37
CA VAL A 5 2.33 0.06 -3.20
C VAL A 5 3.28 -0.69 -2.27
N GLN A 6 4.37 -0.04 -1.85
CA GLN A 6 5.28 -0.57 -0.85
C GLN A 6 5.65 0.52 0.15
N LEU A 7 5.27 0.32 1.41
CA LEU A 7 5.63 1.20 2.53
C LEU A 7 6.51 0.45 3.52
N THR A 8 7.79 0.79 3.58
CA THR A 8 8.74 0.14 4.49
C THR A 8 9.29 1.18 5.45
N CYS A 9 9.02 0.99 6.74
CA CYS A 9 9.49 1.85 7.81
C CYS A 9 10.46 1.11 8.73
N SER A 10 11.27 1.87 9.48
CA SER A 10 12.20 1.30 10.45
C SER A 10 11.45 0.48 11.52
N SER A 11 12.03 -0.63 11.93
CA SER A 11 11.54 -1.39 13.09
C SER A 11 11.82 -0.67 14.41
N SER A 12 12.92 0.08 14.49
CA SER A 12 13.28 0.88 15.68
C SER A 12 12.51 2.19 15.76
N VAL A 13 12.10 2.75 14.62
CA VAL A 13 11.34 4.00 14.53
C VAL A 13 10.20 3.83 13.50
N PRO A 14 9.08 3.20 13.89
CA PRO A 14 7.97 2.91 12.98
C PRO A 14 7.26 4.19 12.52
N CYS A 15 6.81 4.23 11.26
CA CYS A 15 6.07 5.38 10.75
C CYS A 15 4.72 5.52 11.46
N LYS A 16 4.37 6.75 11.81
CA LYS A 16 3.09 7.12 12.41
C LYS A 16 2.38 8.12 11.51
N ASN A 17 1.05 8.15 11.60
CA ASN A 17 0.20 9.12 10.91
C ASN A 17 0.38 9.15 9.37
N VAL A 18 0.72 7.99 8.78
CA VAL A 18 0.70 7.83 7.33
C VAL A 18 -0.75 7.73 6.88
N GLU A 19 -1.13 8.49 5.86
CA GLU A 19 -2.46 8.44 5.26
C GLU A 19 -2.34 8.13 3.76
N LEU A 20 -3.19 7.23 3.28
CA LEU A 20 -3.38 6.97 1.86
C LEU A 20 -4.83 7.28 1.50
N SER A 21 -5.01 8.23 0.59
CA SER A 21 -6.33 8.75 0.24
C SER A 21 -6.59 8.61 -1.25
N ASN A 22 -7.67 7.90 -1.62
CA ASN A 22 -8.17 7.76 -2.99
C ASN A 22 -7.16 7.25 -4.03
N VAL A 23 -6.37 6.22 -3.69
CA VAL A 23 -5.36 5.63 -4.59
C VAL A 23 -6.00 4.54 -5.48
N ASN A 24 -5.75 4.61 -6.79
CA ASN A 24 -6.23 3.61 -7.75
C ASN A 24 -5.13 3.22 -8.76
N LEU A 25 -4.31 2.25 -8.39
CA LEU A 25 -3.23 1.67 -9.17
C LEU A 25 -3.64 0.28 -9.68
N GLN A 26 -4.23 0.23 -10.87
CA GLN A 26 -4.60 -1.03 -11.52
C GLN A 26 -3.46 -1.56 -12.37
N TYR A 27 -3.12 -2.82 -12.18
CA TYR A 27 -2.17 -3.51 -13.05
C TYR A 27 -2.91 -4.20 -14.18
N THR A 28 -2.52 -3.91 -15.42
CA THR A 28 -3.15 -4.41 -16.65
C THR A 28 -2.37 -5.53 -17.33
N GLY A 29 -1.23 -5.95 -16.77
CA GLY A 29 -0.41 -7.02 -17.33
C GLY A 29 -0.88 -8.42 -16.94
N SER A 30 -0.22 -9.44 -17.50
CA SER A 30 -0.58 -10.86 -17.31
C SER A 30 -0.19 -11.47 -15.96
N LYS A 31 0.52 -10.73 -15.09
CA LYS A 31 1.08 -11.22 -13.82
C LYS A 31 0.11 -11.25 -12.63
N GLY A 32 -1.20 -11.14 -12.87
CA GLY A 32 -2.26 -11.12 -11.85
C GLY A 32 -2.50 -9.76 -11.19
N PRO A 33 -3.46 -9.63 -10.25
CA PRO A 33 -3.83 -8.36 -9.63
C PRO A 33 -2.65 -7.74 -8.88
N ALA A 34 -2.56 -6.41 -8.81
CA ALA A 34 -1.54 -5.75 -7.99
C ALA A 34 -1.76 -5.99 -6.50
N LYS A 35 -0.70 -5.86 -5.70
CA LYS A 35 -0.74 -5.91 -4.23
C LYS A 35 -0.06 -4.72 -3.57
N SER A 36 -0.39 -4.51 -2.30
CA SER A 36 0.28 -3.59 -1.38
C SER A 36 1.13 -4.36 -0.38
N ILE A 37 2.29 -3.81 0.00
CA ILE A 37 3.17 -4.36 1.04
C ILE A 37 3.48 -3.28 2.06
N CYS A 38 3.35 -3.60 3.34
CA CYS A 38 3.67 -2.66 4.42
C CYS A 38 4.44 -3.32 5.55
N THR A 39 5.45 -2.59 6.03
CA THR A 39 6.35 -3.03 7.09
C THR A 39 6.55 -1.88 8.07
N ASN A 40 6.25 -2.13 9.35
CA ASN A 40 6.36 -1.15 10.45
C ASN A 40 5.56 0.15 10.24
N VAL A 41 4.42 0.05 9.56
CA VAL A 41 3.48 1.15 9.32
C VAL A 41 2.06 0.61 9.31
N LYS A 42 1.12 1.43 9.78
CA LYS A 42 -0.33 1.19 9.67
C LYS A 42 -0.95 2.45 9.10
N PRO A 43 -1.11 2.55 7.77
CA PRO A 43 -1.65 3.75 7.16
C PRO A 43 -3.14 3.88 7.47
N LYS A 44 -3.61 5.11 7.63
CA LYS A 44 -5.03 5.42 7.60
C LYS A 44 -5.48 5.44 6.14
N ILE A 45 -6.51 4.68 5.81
CA ILE A 45 -7.05 4.64 4.45
C ILE A 45 -8.30 5.51 4.37
N ILE A 46 -8.33 6.45 3.42
CA ILE A 46 -9.52 7.25 3.14
C ILE A 46 -9.97 7.02 1.70
N GLY A 47 -11.24 6.66 1.54
CA GLY A 47 -11.83 6.42 0.23
C GLY A 47 -11.30 5.17 -0.46
N LYS A 48 -11.22 5.19 -1.79
CA LYS A 48 -10.89 4.02 -2.61
C LYS A 48 -9.39 3.71 -2.55
N LEU A 49 -9.04 2.45 -2.32
CA LEU A 49 -7.66 1.96 -2.37
C LEU A 49 -7.57 0.69 -3.22
N ILE A 50 -7.01 0.84 -4.42
CA ILE A 50 -6.66 -0.26 -5.32
C ILE A 50 -5.17 -0.16 -5.65
N PRO A 51 -4.38 -1.24 -5.51
CA PRO A 51 -4.76 -2.51 -4.89
C PRO A 51 -5.12 -2.32 -3.40
N ARG A 52 -5.80 -3.31 -2.81
CA ARG A 52 -6.22 -3.22 -1.39
C ARG A 52 -5.03 -2.83 -0.51
N GLY A 53 -5.30 -1.97 0.47
CA GLY A 53 -4.31 -1.57 1.45
C GLY A 53 -3.80 -2.74 2.27
N CYS A 54 -2.61 -2.53 2.80
CA CYS A 54 -2.26 -3.02 4.11
C CYS A 54 -2.98 -2.15 5.18
#